data_AF-A0A410PA85-F1
#
_entry.id   AF-A0A410PA85-F1
#
_cell.length_a   1.000
_cell.length_b   1.000
_cell.length_c   1.000
_cell.angle_alpha   90.00
_cell.angle_beta   90.00
_cell.angle_gamma   90.00
#
_symmetry.space_group_name_H-M   'P 1'
#
loop_
_entity.id
_entity.type
_entity.pdbx_description
1 polymer ?
#
loop_
_entity_poly.entity_id
_entity_poly.type
_entity_poly.pdbx_seq_one_letter_code
_entity_poly.pdbx_strand_id
1 'polypeptide(L)'
;MGLPWYRVHTVVLNDPGRLLSVHIMHTALVAGWAGSMALYELAVFDPSDPVLDPMWRQGMFVIPFMTRLGITNSWGGWSITGGTITNPGIWSYEGVAGAHIVFSGLCFLAAIWHWVYWDLEIFGDERTGKPSLDLPKIFGIHLFLSGVACFGFGAFHVTGLYGPGIWVSDPYGLTGKVQSVNPAWGVEGFDPFVPGGIASHHIAAGTLGILAGLFHLSVRPPQRLYKGLRMGNIETVLSSSIAAVFFAAFVVAGTMWYGSATTPIELFGPTRYQWDQGYFQQEIYRRVSAGLAENQSLSEAWSKIPEKLAFYDYIGNNPAKGGLFRAGSMDNGDGIAVGWLGHPIFRDKEGRELFVRRMPTFFWNISGCFGRRRWNCLSRCSFLKGRIEVWCRTSRCNCWVLWWRIEWSELWWSCYSEKICWTRSIGCNFCIRSCYFEIGWCFSLQSKRLVYFWTCFVCSALLLRTHLAWCYNLVPGCFCWYCPRFGCSSGIWSIPKNWRSNYKKTSS
;
A
#
# COMPACT_ATOMS: atom_id res chain seq x y z
N MET A 1 -8.88 -29.10 -34.63
CA MET A 1 -8.08 -28.78 -33.42
C MET A 1 -9.01 -28.11 -32.43
N GLY A 2 -8.98 -28.51 -31.15
CA GLY A 2 -9.80 -27.90 -30.10
C GLY A 2 -9.34 -26.50 -29.70
N LEU A 3 -10.00 -25.89 -28.71
CA LEU A 3 -9.59 -24.60 -28.15
C LEU A 3 -8.23 -24.71 -27.44
N PRO A 4 -7.29 -23.77 -27.65
CA PRO A 4 -6.09 -23.65 -26.82
C PRO A 4 -6.43 -23.34 -25.36
N TRP A 5 -5.58 -23.78 -24.42
CA TRP A 5 -5.81 -23.65 -22.98
C TRP A 5 -6.07 -22.21 -22.50
N TYR A 6 -5.45 -21.21 -23.12
CA TYR A 6 -5.61 -19.80 -22.76
C TYR A 6 -6.88 -19.15 -23.33
N ARG A 7 -7.71 -19.91 -24.05
CA ARG A 7 -8.99 -19.46 -24.62
C ARG A 7 -10.20 -20.17 -24.05
N VAL A 8 -10.05 -21.00 -23.02
CA VAL A 8 -11.14 -21.83 -22.49
C VAL A 8 -12.36 -21.01 -22.03
N HIS A 9 -12.17 -19.79 -21.55
CA HIS A 9 -13.26 -18.91 -21.14
C HIS A 9 -13.96 -18.18 -22.30
N THR A 10 -13.46 -18.27 -23.53
CA THR A 10 -14.14 -17.65 -24.69
C THR A 10 -15.51 -18.30 -24.99
N VAL A 11 -15.76 -19.49 -24.45
CA VAL A 11 -17.03 -20.22 -24.62
C VAL A 11 -18.24 -19.49 -24.05
N VAL A 12 -18.07 -18.61 -23.05
CA VAL A 12 -19.18 -17.84 -22.46
C VAL A 12 -19.43 -16.50 -23.16
N LEU A 13 -18.67 -16.14 -24.19
CA LEU A 13 -18.71 -14.80 -24.80
C LEU A 13 -20.06 -14.48 -25.47
N ASN A 14 -20.74 -15.50 -25.99
CA ASN A 14 -22.08 -15.37 -26.60
C ASN A 14 -23.16 -16.11 -25.79
N ASP A 15 -22.91 -16.42 -24.52
CA ASP A 15 -23.84 -17.12 -23.63
C ASP A 15 -24.07 -16.26 -22.36
N PRO A 16 -25.04 -15.32 -22.40
CA PRO A 16 -25.24 -14.37 -21.32
C PRO A 16 -25.60 -15.03 -19.98
N GLY A 17 -26.36 -16.13 -20.00
CA GLY A 17 -26.74 -16.88 -18.80
C GLY A 17 -25.52 -17.48 -18.10
N ARG A 18 -24.64 -18.15 -18.86
CA ARG A 18 -23.40 -18.71 -18.30
C ARG A 18 -22.36 -17.64 -17.99
N LEU A 19 -22.32 -16.54 -18.74
CA LEU A 19 -21.48 -15.38 -18.43
C LEU A 19 -21.87 -14.77 -17.07
N LEU A 20 -23.17 -14.62 -16.81
CA LEU A 20 -23.69 -14.17 -15.51
C LEU A 20 -23.31 -15.17 -14.40
N SER A 21 -23.47 -16.47 -14.63
CA SER A 21 -23.06 -17.51 -13.69
C SER A 21 -21.60 -17.39 -13.27
N VAL A 22 -20.67 -17.26 -14.22
CA VAL A 22 -19.23 -17.14 -13.88
C VAL A 22 -18.89 -15.82 -13.19
N HIS A 23 -19.62 -14.73 -13.48
CA HIS A 23 -19.49 -13.49 -12.70
C HIS A 23 -19.97 -13.67 -11.25
N ILE A 24 -21.10 -14.34 -11.03
CA ILE A 24 -21.59 -14.63 -9.67
C ILE A 24 -20.61 -15.55 -8.94
N MET A 25 -20.04 -16.55 -9.62
CA MET A 25 -19.01 -17.42 -9.04
C MET A 25 -17.79 -16.62 -8.60
N HIS A 26 -17.30 -15.70 -9.44
CA HIS A 26 -16.19 -14.82 -9.07
C HIS A 26 -16.54 -13.95 -7.85
N THR A 27 -17.75 -13.38 -7.79
CA THR A 27 -18.23 -12.64 -6.61
C THR A 27 -18.27 -13.51 -5.35
N ALA A 28 -18.73 -14.77 -5.47
CA ALA A 28 -18.73 -15.73 -4.37
C ALA A 28 -17.32 -15.99 -3.83
N LEU A 29 -16.33 -16.18 -4.72
CA LEU A 29 -14.94 -16.40 -4.34
C LEU A 29 -14.34 -15.18 -3.62
N VAL A 30 -14.61 -13.96 -4.11
CA VAL A 30 -14.12 -12.73 -3.48
C VAL A 30 -14.76 -12.50 -2.11
N ALA A 31 -16.08 -12.71 -1.97
CA ALA A 31 -16.76 -12.62 -0.68
C ALA A 31 -16.27 -13.69 0.31
N GLY A 32 -16.05 -14.91 -0.17
CA GLY A 32 -15.50 -16.02 0.63
C GLY A 32 -14.08 -15.71 1.12
N TRP A 33 -13.23 -15.12 0.26
CA TRP A 33 -11.91 -14.63 0.65
C TRP A 33 -12.02 -13.56 1.74
N ALA A 34 -12.91 -12.57 1.59
CA ALA A 34 -13.06 -11.49 2.56
C ALA A 34 -13.47 -12.03 3.95
N GLY A 35 -14.47 -12.92 4.01
CA GLY A 35 -14.89 -13.56 5.25
C GLY A 35 -13.79 -14.44 5.86
N SER A 36 -13.08 -15.22 5.04
CA SER A 36 -12.01 -16.11 5.52
C SER A 36 -10.80 -15.33 6.04
N MET A 37 -10.41 -14.25 5.35
CA MET A 37 -9.30 -13.40 5.78
C MET A 37 -9.63 -12.68 7.10
N ALA A 38 -10.86 -12.18 7.24
CA ALA A 38 -11.31 -11.56 8.48
C ALA A 38 -11.31 -12.56 9.66
N LEU A 39 -11.82 -13.77 9.46
CA LEU A 39 -11.77 -14.83 10.49
C LEU A 39 -10.33 -15.21 10.85
N TYR A 40 -9.43 -15.29 9.86
CA TYR A 40 -8.03 -15.56 10.11
C TYR A 40 -7.38 -14.46 10.94
N GLU A 41 -7.56 -13.19 10.58
CA GLU A 41 -7.02 -12.06 11.35
C GLU A 41 -7.57 -12.04 12.77
N LEU A 42 -8.88 -12.22 12.95
CA LEU A 42 -9.49 -12.26 14.29
C LEU A 42 -8.97 -13.42 15.15
N ALA A 43 -8.55 -14.53 14.55
CA ALA A 43 -8.01 -15.66 15.29
C ALA A 43 -6.58 -15.42 15.81
N VAL A 44 -5.84 -14.47 15.25
CA VAL A 44 -4.43 -14.20 15.59
C VAL A 44 -4.19 -12.79 16.13
N PHE A 45 -5.15 -11.87 15.98
CA PHE A 45 -5.03 -10.49 16.43
C PHE A 45 -5.04 -10.39 17.95
N ASP A 46 -4.06 -9.67 18.51
CA ASP A 46 -4.01 -9.30 19.93
C ASP A 46 -4.55 -7.87 20.13
N PRO A 47 -5.71 -7.69 20.78
CA PRO A 47 -6.28 -6.37 21.07
C PRO A 47 -5.74 -5.73 22.37
N SER A 48 -4.75 -6.32 23.04
CA SER A 48 -4.34 -5.94 24.39
C SER A 48 -3.71 -4.56 24.51
N ASP A 49 -2.94 -4.12 23.51
CA ASP A 49 -2.25 -2.82 23.53
C ASP A 49 -2.41 -2.03 22.20
N PRO A 50 -3.36 -1.09 22.12
CA PRO A 50 -3.53 -0.24 20.94
C PRO A 50 -2.47 0.87 20.82
N VAL A 51 -1.56 1.01 21.78
CA VAL A 51 -0.53 2.05 21.82
C VAL A 51 0.75 1.57 21.14
N LEU A 52 1.33 0.45 21.60
CA LEU A 52 2.61 -0.06 21.09
C LEU A 52 2.48 -1.32 20.24
N ASP A 53 1.35 -2.03 20.31
CA ASP A 53 1.03 -3.17 19.44
C ASP A 53 -0.28 -2.99 18.63
N PRO A 54 -0.46 -1.88 17.89
CA PRO A 54 -1.64 -1.67 17.06
C PRO A 54 -1.71 -2.62 15.86
N MET A 55 -2.89 -2.75 15.24
CA MET A 55 -3.16 -3.71 14.14
C MET A 55 -2.14 -3.73 12.99
N TRP A 56 -1.56 -2.57 12.63
CA TRP A 56 -0.59 -2.48 11.55
C TRP A 56 0.79 -3.07 11.91
N ARG A 57 1.12 -3.18 13.20
CA ARG A 57 2.32 -3.89 13.68
C ARG A 57 2.19 -5.39 13.46
N GLN A 58 1.03 -5.92 13.79
CA GLN A 58 0.69 -7.35 13.74
C GLN A 58 0.44 -7.88 12.31
N GLY A 59 0.55 -7.03 11.29
CA GLY A 59 0.34 -7.42 9.89
C GLY A 59 -1.13 -7.64 9.52
N MET A 60 -2.06 -6.98 10.23
CA MET A 60 -3.47 -7.03 9.89
C MET A 60 -3.74 -6.26 8.60
N PHE A 61 -4.53 -6.84 7.70
CA PHE A 61 -4.82 -6.30 6.38
C PHE A 61 -6.28 -5.89 6.23
N VAL A 62 -7.26 -6.69 6.67
CA VAL A 62 -8.69 -6.39 6.47
C VAL A 62 -9.37 -5.75 7.69
N ILE A 63 -8.89 -5.97 8.91
CA ILE A 63 -9.32 -5.24 10.11
C ILE A 63 -9.32 -3.72 9.90
N PRO A 64 -8.24 -3.07 9.39
CA PRO A 64 -8.24 -1.62 9.19
C PRO A 64 -9.33 -1.14 8.21
N PHE A 65 -9.73 -1.95 7.23
CA PHE A 65 -10.81 -1.58 6.31
C PHE A 65 -12.19 -1.64 6.99
N MET A 66 -12.41 -2.64 7.85
CA MET A 66 -13.63 -2.72 8.67
C MET A 66 -13.69 -1.56 9.67
N THR A 67 -12.59 -1.29 10.37
CA THR A 67 -12.48 -0.20 11.35
C THR A 67 -12.68 1.18 10.72
N ARG A 68 -12.15 1.40 9.51
CA ARG A 68 -12.31 2.65 8.77
C ARG A 68 -13.78 3.04 8.57
N LEU A 69 -14.69 2.06 8.47
CA LEU A 69 -16.11 2.26 8.16
C LEU A 69 -17.04 2.05 9.36
N GLY A 70 -16.51 1.95 10.58
CA GLY A 70 -17.32 1.98 11.80
C GLY A 70 -17.33 0.69 12.61
N ILE A 71 -16.70 -0.39 12.14
CA ILE A 71 -16.67 -1.66 12.88
C ILE A 71 -15.46 -1.63 13.82
N THR A 72 -15.70 -1.34 15.10
CA THR A 72 -14.63 -1.19 16.10
C THR A 72 -14.66 -2.25 17.19
N ASN A 73 -15.72 -3.04 17.29
CA ASN A 73 -16.01 -3.88 18.44
C ASN A 73 -16.06 -5.36 18.05
N SER A 74 -15.65 -6.23 18.98
CA SER A 74 -15.70 -7.69 18.85
C SER A 74 -16.73 -8.29 19.81
N TRP A 75 -17.30 -9.44 19.43
CA TRP A 75 -18.08 -10.30 20.33
C TRP A 75 -17.27 -10.85 21.51
N GLY A 76 -15.94 -10.79 21.44
CA GLY A 76 -15.03 -11.05 22.56
C GLY A 76 -14.99 -9.95 23.63
N GLY A 77 -15.80 -8.89 23.50
CA GLY A 77 -15.96 -7.85 24.52
C GLY A 77 -14.88 -6.77 24.51
N TRP A 78 -14.05 -6.71 23.48
CA TRP A 78 -13.03 -5.67 23.29
C TRP A 78 -13.38 -4.71 22.15
N SER A 79 -12.82 -3.51 22.22
CA SER A 79 -12.88 -2.49 21.19
C SER A 79 -11.47 -2.12 20.73
N ILE A 80 -11.33 -1.77 19.46
CA ILE A 80 -10.03 -1.48 18.82
C ILE A 80 -9.29 -0.28 19.45
N THR A 81 -10.01 0.58 20.18
CA THR A 81 -9.44 1.70 20.92
C THR A 81 -9.09 1.34 22.37
N GLY A 82 -9.00 0.05 22.72
CA GLY A 82 -8.62 -0.45 24.05
C GLY A 82 -9.75 -0.48 25.08
N GLY A 83 -11.00 -0.23 24.68
CA GLY A 83 -12.15 -0.25 25.57
C GLY A 83 -12.74 -1.64 25.76
N THR A 84 -13.37 -1.90 26.92
CA THR A 84 -14.22 -3.08 27.14
C THR A 84 -15.68 -2.77 26.81
N ILE A 85 -16.35 -3.66 26.10
CA ILE A 85 -17.75 -3.51 25.68
C ILE A 85 -18.56 -4.73 26.11
N THR A 86 -19.76 -4.47 26.65
CA THR A 86 -20.69 -5.51 27.10
C THR A 86 -21.60 -6.01 25.99
N ASN A 87 -22.04 -5.13 25.09
CA ASN A 87 -22.87 -5.48 23.95
C ASN A 87 -22.39 -4.75 22.67
N PRO A 88 -21.60 -5.41 21.82
CA PRO A 88 -21.12 -4.85 20.55
C PRO A 88 -22.20 -4.83 19.44
N GLY A 89 -23.39 -5.37 19.69
CA GLY A 89 -24.44 -5.53 18.69
C GLY A 89 -24.14 -6.62 17.66
N ILE A 90 -24.91 -6.64 16.57
CA ILE A 90 -24.77 -7.65 15.50
C ILE A 90 -23.57 -7.34 14.60
N TRP A 91 -23.30 -6.06 14.33
CA TRP A 91 -22.25 -5.61 13.42
C TRP A 91 -20.89 -5.47 14.14
N SER A 92 -20.37 -6.59 14.62
CA SER A 92 -18.97 -6.74 15.06
C SER A 92 -18.07 -7.21 13.90
N TYR A 93 -16.77 -7.34 14.14
CA TYR A 93 -15.87 -7.96 13.16
C TYR A 93 -16.31 -9.38 12.78
N GLU A 94 -16.74 -10.19 13.77
CA GLU A 94 -17.27 -11.54 13.56
C GLU A 94 -18.58 -11.52 12.76
N GLY A 95 -19.48 -10.58 13.07
CA GLY A 95 -20.73 -10.41 12.34
C GLY A 95 -20.51 -10.08 10.87
N VAL A 96 -19.55 -9.19 10.57
CA VAL A 96 -19.16 -8.86 9.20
C VAL A 96 -18.56 -10.07 8.49
N ALA A 97 -17.66 -10.79 9.14
CA ALA A 97 -17.04 -11.99 8.56
C ALA A 97 -18.10 -13.07 8.26
N GLY A 98 -19.01 -13.34 9.21
CA GLY A 98 -20.11 -14.28 9.04
C GLY A 98 -21.05 -13.90 7.90
N ALA A 99 -21.41 -12.62 7.79
CA ALA A 99 -22.23 -12.13 6.69
C ALA A 99 -21.59 -12.38 5.32
N HIS A 100 -20.27 -12.18 5.18
CA HIS A 100 -19.55 -12.45 3.93
C HIS A 100 -19.51 -13.93 3.57
N ILE A 101 -19.34 -14.83 4.54
CA ILE A 101 -19.36 -16.29 4.31
C ILE A 101 -20.75 -16.74 3.86
N VAL A 102 -21.81 -16.29 4.53
CA VAL A 102 -23.19 -16.62 4.14
C VAL A 102 -23.49 -16.09 2.74
N PHE A 103 -23.14 -14.84 2.45
CA PHE A 103 -23.32 -14.24 1.13
C PHE A 103 -22.56 -15.01 0.04
N SER A 104 -21.32 -15.42 0.31
CA SER A 104 -20.54 -16.27 -0.60
C SER A 104 -21.27 -17.56 -0.95
N GLY A 105 -21.83 -18.26 0.05
CA GLY A 105 -22.62 -19.47 -0.16
C GLY A 105 -23.89 -19.24 -0.99
N LEU A 106 -24.62 -18.15 -0.74
CA LEU A 106 -25.80 -17.78 -1.51
C LEU A 106 -25.45 -17.49 -2.99
N CYS A 107 -24.37 -16.73 -3.23
CA CYS A 107 -23.87 -16.48 -4.57
C CYS A 107 -23.44 -17.77 -5.27
N PHE A 108 -22.74 -18.67 -4.57
CA PHE A 108 -22.33 -19.96 -5.12
C PHE A 108 -23.52 -20.78 -5.63
N LEU A 109 -24.59 -20.86 -4.84
CA LEU A 109 -25.83 -21.55 -5.25
C LEU A 109 -26.50 -20.87 -6.46
N ALA A 110 -26.57 -19.53 -6.45
CA ALA A 110 -27.11 -18.77 -7.58
C ALA A 110 -26.28 -18.96 -8.87
N ALA A 111 -24.95 -19.04 -8.77
CA ALA A 111 -24.08 -19.32 -9.91
C ALA A 111 -24.39 -20.68 -10.54
N ILE A 112 -24.59 -21.73 -9.73
CA ILE A 112 -24.97 -23.06 -10.23
C ILE A 112 -26.32 -22.98 -10.96
N TRP A 113 -27.31 -22.31 -10.36
CA TRP A 113 -28.62 -22.15 -10.97
C TRP A 113 -28.52 -21.46 -12.34
N HIS A 114 -27.83 -20.33 -12.44
CA HIS A 114 -27.66 -19.60 -13.70
C HIS A 114 -26.85 -20.36 -14.76
N TRP A 115 -25.96 -21.26 -14.33
CA TRP A 115 -25.23 -22.12 -15.26
C TRP A 115 -26.16 -23.15 -15.93
N VAL A 116 -27.02 -23.77 -15.13
CA VAL A 116 -27.96 -24.81 -15.57
C VAL A 116 -29.07 -24.19 -16.41
N TYR A 117 -29.69 -23.12 -15.92
CA TYR A 117 -30.81 -22.41 -16.56
C TYR A 117 -30.31 -21.20 -17.37
N TRP A 118 -29.43 -21.47 -18.35
CA TRP A 118 -28.78 -20.42 -19.15
C TRP A 118 -29.66 -19.88 -20.29
N ASP A 119 -30.54 -20.72 -20.85
CA ASP A 119 -31.37 -20.41 -22.02
C ASP A 119 -32.70 -19.75 -21.60
N LEU A 120 -32.60 -18.51 -21.13
CA LEU A 120 -33.75 -17.70 -20.74
C LEU A 120 -34.16 -16.76 -21.87
N GLU A 121 -35.46 -16.63 -22.11
CA GLU A 121 -36.02 -15.76 -23.16
C GLU A 121 -35.53 -14.31 -23.08
N ILE A 122 -35.28 -13.81 -21.86
CA ILE A 122 -34.74 -12.45 -21.62
C ILE A 122 -33.39 -12.17 -22.31
N PHE A 123 -32.61 -13.22 -22.61
CA PHE A 123 -31.34 -13.10 -23.30
C PHE A 123 -31.48 -13.17 -24.83
N GLY A 124 -32.62 -13.65 -25.33
CA GLY A 124 -32.90 -13.76 -26.76
C GLY A 124 -33.50 -12.47 -27.33
N ASP A 125 -33.02 -12.05 -28.50
CA ASP A 125 -33.72 -11.06 -29.32
C ASP A 125 -34.84 -11.74 -30.10
N GLU A 126 -36.10 -11.43 -29.77
CA GLU A 126 -37.30 -11.99 -30.42
C GLU A 126 -37.27 -11.90 -31.95
N ARG A 127 -36.60 -10.87 -32.50
CA ARG A 127 -36.54 -10.66 -33.95
C ARG A 127 -35.59 -11.63 -34.65
N THR A 128 -34.58 -12.13 -33.94
CA THR A 128 -33.49 -12.92 -34.53
C THR A 128 -33.34 -14.30 -33.92
N GLY A 129 -33.96 -14.56 -32.76
CA GLY A 129 -33.80 -15.77 -31.96
C GLY A 129 -32.38 -15.96 -31.43
N LYS A 130 -31.54 -14.92 -31.42
CA LYS A 130 -30.13 -14.99 -31.01
C LYS A 130 -29.91 -14.25 -29.69
N PRO A 131 -28.90 -14.66 -28.91
CA PRO A 131 -28.49 -13.92 -27.74
C PRO A 131 -28.12 -12.47 -28.09
N SER A 132 -28.64 -11.50 -27.33
CA SER A 132 -28.40 -10.08 -27.55
C SER A 132 -28.39 -9.32 -26.22
N LEU A 133 -27.43 -8.41 -26.07
CA LEU A 133 -27.32 -7.54 -24.89
C LEU A 133 -27.29 -6.08 -25.34
N ASP A 134 -28.25 -5.28 -24.88
CA ASP A 134 -28.27 -3.83 -25.12
C ASP A 134 -27.31 -3.12 -24.15
N LEU A 135 -26.00 -3.30 -24.39
CA LEU A 135 -24.91 -2.82 -23.51
C LEU A 135 -25.04 -1.33 -23.11
N PRO A 136 -25.39 -0.38 -24.01
CA PRO A 136 -25.58 1.01 -23.62
C PRO A 136 -26.69 1.22 -22.59
N LYS A 137 -27.78 0.46 -22.67
CA LYS A 137 -28.89 0.55 -21.71
C LYS A 137 -28.51 -0.11 -20.38
N ILE A 138 -27.86 -1.28 -20.43
CA ILE A 138 -27.33 -1.95 -19.23
C ILE A 138 -26.36 -1.02 -18.48
N PHE A 139 -25.50 -0.30 -19.20
CA PHE A 139 -24.64 0.73 -18.62
C PHE A 139 -25.45 1.82 -17.89
N GLY A 140 -26.52 2.33 -18.50
CA GLY A 140 -27.41 3.30 -17.85
C GLY A 140 -28.05 2.78 -16.57
N ILE A 141 -28.51 1.51 -16.55
CA ILE A 141 -29.07 0.85 -15.36
C ILE A 141 -28.00 0.77 -14.25
N HIS A 142 -26.83 0.22 -14.56
CA HIS A 142 -25.76 0.04 -13.57
C HIS A 142 -25.22 1.38 -13.06
N LEU A 143 -25.10 2.39 -13.92
CA LEU A 143 -24.65 3.73 -13.53
C LEU A 143 -25.68 4.42 -12.62
N PHE A 144 -26.97 4.29 -12.92
CA PHE A 144 -28.03 4.80 -12.06
C PHE A 144 -27.98 4.16 -10.66
N LEU A 145 -27.91 2.83 -10.59
CA LEU A 145 -27.83 2.10 -9.32
C LEU A 145 -26.54 2.46 -8.55
N SER A 146 -25.41 2.59 -9.24
CA SER A 146 -24.15 3.02 -8.64
C SER A 146 -24.23 4.45 -8.11
N GLY A 147 -24.94 5.35 -8.81
CA GLY A 147 -25.21 6.71 -8.37
C GLY A 147 -26.06 6.75 -7.09
N VAL A 148 -27.14 5.97 -7.02
CA VAL A 148 -27.98 5.84 -5.83
C VAL A 148 -27.19 5.29 -4.64
N ALA A 149 -26.41 4.23 -4.85
CA ALA A 149 -25.57 3.65 -3.80
C ALA A 149 -24.49 4.63 -3.30
N CYS A 150 -23.81 5.31 -4.22
CA CYS A 150 -22.78 6.31 -3.88
C CYS A 150 -23.38 7.49 -3.09
N PHE A 151 -24.52 8.02 -3.56
CA PHE A 151 -25.24 9.09 -2.85
C PHE A 151 -25.65 8.63 -1.46
N GLY A 152 -26.28 7.46 -1.33
CA GLY A 152 -26.73 6.94 -0.04
C GLY A 152 -25.58 6.71 0.93
N PHE A 153 -24.46 6.17 0.46
CA PHE A 153 -23.26 6.00 1.29
C PHE A 153 -22.75 7.34 1.82
N GLY A 154 -22.62 8.35 0.96
CA GLY A 154 -22.19 9.70 1.36
C GLY A 154 -23.18 10.38 2.31
N ALA A 155 -24.46 10.39 1.95
CA ALA A 155 -25.51 11.14 2.63
C ALA A 155 -25.92 10.53 3.97
N PHE A 156 -25.81 9.21 4.14
CA PHE A 156 -26.31 8.50 5.31
C PHE A 156 -25.20 7.84 6.15
N HIS A 157 -24.31 7.07 5.51
CA HIS A 157 -23.27 6.33 6.22
C HIS A 157 -22.16 7.26 6.71
N VAL A 158 -21.56 8.04 5.80
CA VAL A 158 -20.39 8.88 6.09
C VAL A 158 -20.75 10.07 6.99
N THR A 159 -21.88 10.72 6.75
CA THR A 159 -22.38 11.83 7.60
C THR A 159 -22.77 11.37 9.00
N GLY A 160 -22.95 10.07 9.21
CA GLY A 160 -23.53 9.53 10.43
C GLY A 160 -24.99 9.90 10.65
N LEU A 161 -25.71 10.34 9.60
CA LEU A 161 -27.14 10.64 9.69
C LEU A 161 -27.97 9.38 9.95
N TYR A 162 -27.56 8.25 9.37
CA TYR A 162 -28.19 6.94 9.59
C TYR A 162 -27.17 5.78 9.68
N GLY A 163 -25.88 6.05 9.47
CA GLY A 163 -24.80 5.10 9.72
C GLY A 163 -23.85 5.56 10.84
N PRO A 164 -22.74 4.84 11.06
CA PRO A 164 -21.80 5.12 12.14
C PRO A 164 -20.83 6.27 11.85
N GLY A 165 -20.75 6.75 10.61
CA GLY A 165 -19.68 7.65 10.16
C GLY A 165 -18.44 6.89 9.69
N ILE A 166 -17.28 7.53 9.74
CA ILE A 166 -15.99 6.97 9.32
C ILE A 166 -14.90 7.28 10.34
N TRP A 167 -13.77 6.58 10.25
CA TRP A 167 -12.60 6.87 11.09
C TRP A 167 -12.01 8.25 10.76
N VAL A 168 -11.75 9.04 11.80
CA VAL A 168 -11.04 10.32 11.71
C VAL A 168 -10.11 10.45 12.91
N SER A 169 -8.98 11.12 12.72
CA SER A 169 -7.96 11.32 13.74
C SER A 169 -7.51 12.78 13.80
N ASP A 170 -6.82 13.14 14.88
CA ASP A 170 -5.94 14.31 14.93
C ASP A 170 -4.74 14.15 13.98
N PRO A 171 -4.02 15.24 13.64
CA PRO A 171 -2.90 15.22 12.69
C PRO A 171 -1.76 14.26 13.04
N TYR A 172 -1.61 13.87 14.31
CA TYR A 172 -0.53 13.02 14.80
C TYR A 172 -0.97 11.59 15.13
N GLY A 173 -2.22 11.19 14.82
CA GLY A 173 -2.65 9.78 14.97
C GLY A 173 -2.77 9.30 16.42
N LEU A 174 -3.13 10.19 17.34
CA LEU A 174 -3.15 9.91 18.77
C LEU A 174 -4.57 9.61 19.28
N THR A 175 -5.59 10.26 18.72
CA THR A 175 -6.97 10.24 19.21
C THR A 175 -7.96 9.84 18.11
N GLY A 176 -7.59 8.89 17.25
CA GLY A 176 -8.47 8.39 16.22
C GLY A 176 -9.70 7.68 16.77
N LYS A 177 -10.83 7.91 16.11
CA LYS A 177 -12.10 7.25 16.40
C LYS A 177 -13.04 7.36 15.21
N VAL A 178 -14.08 6.53 15.22
CA VAL A 178 -15.20 6.67 14.29
C VAL A 178 -16.03 7.88 14.69
N GLN A 179 -16.37 8.72 13.72
CA GLN A 179 -17.24 9.87 13.93
C GLN A 179 -18.05 10.24 12.67
N SER A 180 -19.18 10.91 12.89
CA SER A 180 -19.93 11.62 11.86
C SER A 180 -19.08 12.69 11.19
N VAL A 181 -19.21 12.83 9.86
CA VAL A 181 -18.45 13.79 9.08
C VAL A 181 -19.39 14.75 8.34
N ASN A 182 -19.29 16.04 8.67
CA ASN A 182 -20.01 17.08 7.95
C ASN A 182 -19.37 17.31 6.57
N PRO A 183 -20.16 17.40 5.48
CA PRO A 183 -19.63 17.63 4.15
C PRO A 183 -19.02 19.03 4.03
N ALA A 184 -17.86 19.11 3.39
CA ALA A 184 -17.19 20.36 3.04
C ALA A 184 -17.38 20.65 1.55
N TRP A 185 -17.96 21.82 1.24
CA TRP A 185 -18.34 22.20 -0.13
C TRP A 185 -17.42 23.26 -0.75
N GLY A 186 -16.55 23.87 0.05
CA GLY A 186 -15.56 24.82 -0.43
C GLY A 186 -14.34 24.13 -1.04
N VAL A 187 -13.28 24.91 -1.25
CA VAL A 187 -12.02 24.43 -1.84
C VAL A 187 -11.35 23.39 -0.95
N GLU A 188 -11.54 23.49 0.36
CA GLU A 188 -11.05 22.55 1.36
C GLU A 188 -11.62 21.12 1.17
N GLY A 189 -12.77 20.97 0.49
CA GLY A 189 -13.31 19.66 0.15
C GLY A 189 -12.47 18.86 -0.85
N PHE A 190 -11.51 19.51 -1.51
CA PHE A 190 -10.55 18.85 -2.41
C PHE A 190 -9.19 18.57 -1.74
N ASP A 191 -9.00 18.99 -0.49
CA ASP A 191 -7.82 18.62 0.28
C ASP A 191 -7.91 17.13 0.66
N PRO A 192 -6.93 16.28 0.27
CA PRO A 192 -6.96 14.86 0.58
C PRO A 192 -6.92 14.54 2.08
N PHE A 193 -6.65 15.51 2.95
CA PHE A 193 -6.60 15.35 4.41
C PHE A 193 -7.82 15.92 5.13
N VAL A 194 -8.81 16.52 4.44
CA VAL A 194 -10.06 17.01 5.03
C VAL A 194 -11.17 15.98 4.82
N PRO A 195 -11.64 15.27 5.87
CA PRO A 195 -12.64 14.21 5.73
C PRO A 195 -13.97 14.69 5.15
N GLY A 196 -14.33 15.95 5.38
CA GLY A 196 -15.56 16.56 4.83
C GLY A 196 -15.63 16.50 3.30
N GLY A 197 -14.48 16.48 2.62
CA GLY A 197 -14.38 16.26 1.17
C GLY A 197 -14.88 14.88 0.73
N ILE A 198 -14.74 13.86 1.57
CA ILE A 198 -15.22 12.49 1.26
C ILE A 198 -16.74 12.48 1.20
N ALA A 199 -17.41 13.10 2.19
CA ALA A 199 -18.87 13.15 2.23
C ALA A 199 -19.43 13.95 1.03
N SER A 200 -18.90 15.15 0.77
CA SER A 200 -19.34 15.97 -0.37
C SER A 200 -19.05 15.30 -1.72
N HIS A 201 -17.91 14.63 -1.87
CA HIS A 201 -17.58 13.83 -3.06
C HIS A 201 -18.66 12.79 -3.35
N HIS A 202 -19.01 11.94 -2.38
CA HIS A 202 -20.00 10.87 -2.58
C HIS A 202 -21.40 11.41 -2.87
N ILE A 203 -21.81 12.49 -2.19
CA ILE A 203 -23.11 13.12 -2.43
C ILE A 203 -23.17 13.72 -3.85
N ALA A 204 -22.16 14.50 -4.25
CA ALA A 204 -22.12 15.14 -5.56
C ALA A 204 -21.96 14.13 -6.70
N ALA A 205 -21.01 13.19 -6.60
CA ALA A 205 -20.77 12.16 -7.59
C ALA A 205 -21.94 11.19 -7.71
N GLY A 206 -22.58 10.84 -6.59
CA GLY A 206 -23.80 10.03 -6.56
C GLY A 206 -24.96 10.71 -7.28
N THR A 207 -25.19 11.99 -7.00
CA THR A 207 -26.22 12.80 -7.68
C THR A 207 -25.95 12.87 -9.19
N LEU A 208 -24.71 13.14 -9.60
CA LEU A 208 -24.33 13.15 -11.01
C LEU A 208 -24.48 11.77 -11.66
N GLY A 209 -24.13 10.69 -10.97
CA GLY A 209 -24.30 9.31 -11.43
C GLY A 209 -25.76 8.95 -11.68
N ILE A 210 -26.67 9.41 -10.82
CA ILE A 210 -28.13 9.25 -11.02
C ILE A 210 -28.57 9.96 -12.29
N LEU A 211 -28.22 11.24 -12.45
CA LEU A 211 -28.60 12.04 -13.62
C LEU A 211 -28.01 11.47 -14.92
N ALA A 212 -26.73 11.08 -14.89
CA ALA A 212 -26.06 10.47 -16.03
C ALA A 212 -26.64 9.07 -16.36
N GLY A 213 -26.98 8.27 -15.35
CA GLY A 213 -27.68 6.99 -15.53
C GLY A 213 -29.02 7.18 -16.24
N LEU A 214 -29.84 8.14 -15.79
CA LEU A 214 -31.10 8.48 -16.44
C LEU A 214 -30.91 8.97 -17.88
N PHE A 215 -29.88 9.78 -18.12
CA PHE A 215 -29.52 10.20 -19.48
C PHE A 215 -29.21 8.99 -20.37
N HIS A 216 -28.38 8.06 -19.89
CA HIS A 216 -28.01 6.85 -20.65
C HIS A 216 -29.17 5.85 -20.84
N LEU A 217 -30.19 5.90 -20.00
CA LEU A 217 -31.44 5.17 -20.20
C LEU A 217 -32.35 5.85 -21.23
N SER A 218 -32.35 7.18 -21.26
CA SER A 218 -33.25 7.99 -22.10
C SER A 218 -32.73 8.20 -23.52
N VAL A 219 -31.42 8.17 -23.73
CA VAL A 219 -30.78 8.56 -25.00
C VAL A 219 -30.00 7.41 -25.62
N ARG A 220 -30.28 7.09 -26.88
CA ARG A 220 -29.51 6.12 -27.65
C ARG A 220 -28.16 6.70 -28.09
N PRO A 221 -27.09 5.88 -28.16
CA PRO A 221 -25.81 6.35 -28.65
C PRO A 221 -25.88 6.89 -30.07
N PRO A 222 -25.19 8.00 -30.38
CA PRO A 222 -25.01 8.46 -31.75
C PRO A 222 -24.40 7.36 -32.63
N GLN A 223 -24.91 7.21 -33.85
CA GLN A 223 -24.49 6.14 -34.76
C GLN A 223 -22.98 6.12 -35.02
N ARG A 224 -22.35 7.31 -35.10
CA ARG A 224 -20.90 7.46 -35.26
C ARG A 224 -20.13 6.82 -34.10
N LEU A 225 -20.56 7.07 -32.87
CA LEU A 225 -19.93 6.51 -31.66
C LEU A 225 -20.20 5.01 -31.55
N TYR A 226 -21.42 4.56 -31.83
CA TYR A 226 -21.78 3.15 -31.79
C TYR A 226 -20.88 2.32 -32.72
N LYS A 227 -20.67 2.79 -33.96
CA LYS A 227 -19.79 2.15 -34.93
C LYS A 227 -18.31 2.32 -34.56
N GLY A 228 -17.89 3.53 -34.20
CA GLY A 228 -16.50 3.85 -33.89
C GLY A 228 -15.94 3.04 -32.71
N LEU A 229 -16.73 2.88 -31.65
CA LEU A 229 -16.35 2.14 -30.44
C LEU A 229 -16.82 0.68 -30.43
N ARG A 230 -17.48 0.23 -31.51
CA ARG A 230 -18.02 -1.13 -31.63
C ARG A 230 -18.89 -1.54 -30.44
N MET A 231 -19.86 -0.71 -30.07
CA MET A 231 -20.69 -0.89 -28.86
C MET A 231 -21.57 -2.15 -28.85
N GLY A 232 -21.64 -2.90 -29.95
CA GLY A 232 -22.27 -4.22 -29.99
C GLY A 232 -21.36 -5.38 -29.58
N ASN A 233 -20.05 -5.15 -29.36
CA ASN A 233 -19.11 -6.16 -28.89
C ASN A 233 -18.81 -5.93 -27.40
N ILE A 234 -19.10 -6.92 -26.55
CA ILE A 234 -18.86 -6.84 -25.11
C ILE A 234 -17.38 -6.64 -24.74
N GLU A 235 -16.43 -7.06 -25.59
CA GLU A 235 -15.00 -6.86 -25.34
C GLU A 235 -14.61 -5.36 -25.31
N THR A 236 -15.38 -4.48 -25.96
CA THR A 236 -15.14 -3.02 -25.85
C THR A 236 -15.42 -2.53 -24.42
N VAL A 237 -16.42 -3.11 -23.75
CA VAL A 237 -16.76 -2.83 -22.36
C VAL A 237 -15.69 -3.42 -21.44
N LEU A 238 -15.22 -4.64 -21.72
CA LEU A 238 -14.09 -5.23 -20.99
C LEU A 238 -12.84 -4.34 -21.07
N SER A 239 -12.47 -3.90 -22.27
CA SER A 239 -11.28 -3.06 -22.48
C SER A 239 -11.36 -1.73 -21.74
N SER A 240 -12.49 -1.03 -21.84
CA SER A 240 -12.69 0.27 -21.17
C SER A 240 -12.85 0.13 -19.65
N SER A 241 -13.43 -0.98 -19.18
CA SER A 241 -13.54 -1.27 -17.74
C SER A 241 -12.18 -1.58 -17.12
N ILE A 242 -11.32 -2.36 -17.80
CA ILE A 242 -9.92 -2.57 -17.38
C ILE A 242 -9.21 -1.21 -17.29
N ALA A 243 -9.49 -0.31 -18.22
CA ALA A 243 -8.91 1.02 -18.21
C ALA A 243 -9.29 1.82 -16.94
N ALA A 244 -10.56 1.81 -16.58
CA ALA A 244 -11.05 2.47 -15.37
C ALA A 244 -10.52 1.82 -14.09
N VAL A 245 -10.44 0.48 -14.04
CA VAL A 245 -9.95 -0.26 -12.87
C VAL A 245 -8.47 -0.01 -12.64
N PHE A 246 -7.62 -0.01 -13.68
CA PHE A 246 -6.19 0.32 -13.48
C PHE A 246 -6.02 1.74 -12.97
N PHE A 247 -6.82 2.69 -13.47
CA PHE A 247 -6.74 4.08 -13.04
C PHE A 247 -7.06 4.19 -11.55
N ALA A 248 -8.15 3.57 -11.10
CA ALA A 248 -8.50 3.51 -9.68
C ALA A 248 -7.38 2.86 -8.85
N ALA A 249 -6.76 1.78 -9.34
CA ALA A 249 -5.65 1.10 -8.66
C ALA A 249 -4.44 2.03 -8.45
N PHE A 250 -4.05 2.83 -9.44
CA PHE A 250 -2.97 3.81 -9.28
C PHE A 250 -3.32 4.91 -8.29
N VAL A 251 -4.56 5.39 -8.29
CA VAL A 251 -5.02 6.42 -7.33
C VAL A 251 -4.95 5.89 -5.91
N VAL A 252 -5.46 4.69 -5.63
CA VAL A 252 -5.43 4.13 -4.26
C VAL A 252 -4.03 3.71 -3.82
N ALA A 253 -3.16 3.28 -4.74
CA ALA A 253 -1.75 3.05 -4.43
C ALA A 253 -1.04 4.36 -4.02
N GLY A 254 -1.32 5.45 -4.73
CA GLY A 254 -0.82 6.78 -4.41
C GLY A 254 -1.31 7.25 -3.03
N THR A 255 -2.62 7.25 -2.79
CA THR A 255 -3.16 7.75 -1.52
C THR A 255 -2.74 6.90 -0.32
N MET A 256 -2.58 5.59 -0.47
CA MET A 256 -2.00 4.74 0.58
C MET A 256 -0.55 5.07 0.89
N TRP A 257 0.26 5.34 -0.14
CA TRP A 257 1.69 5.61 0.04
C TRP A 257 1.99 7.02 0.60
N TYR A 258 1.24 8.02 0.13
CA TYR A 258 1.40 9.42 0.56
C TYR A 258 0.61 9.76 1.83
N GLY A 259 -0.44 9.00 2.13
CA GLY A 259 -1.42 9.29 3.16
C GLY A 259 -2.56 10.19 2.68
N SER A 260 -3.72 10.00 3.29
CA SER A 260 -4.95 10.78 3.08
C SER A 260 -5.88 10.61 4.27
N ALA A 261 -7.00 11.33 4.31
CA ALA A 261 -8.08 11.13 5.27
C ALA A 261 -8.68 9.71 5.23
N THR A 262 -8.50 8.96 4.13
CA THR A 262 -8.98 7.57 3.98
C THR A 262 -7.94 6.51 4.34
N THR A 263 -6.71 6.92 4.64
CA THR A 263 -5.58 6.04 5.00
C THR A 263 -4.91 6.52 6.30
N PRO A 264 -5.68 6.57 7.41
CA PRO A 264 -5.20 7.07 8.70
C PRO A 264 -4.08 6.18 9.27
N ILE A 265 -3.08 6.81 9.88
CA ILE A 265 -1.87 6.12 10.36
C ILE A 265 -2.11 5.17 11.52
N GLU A 266 -3.20 5.34 12.27
CA GLU A 266 -3.58 4.40 13.34
C GLU A 266 -4.08 3.06 12.82
N LEU A 267 -4.56 3.03 11.57
CA LEU A 267 -5.05 1.81 10.92
C LEU A 267 -3.97 1.18 10.02
N PHE A 268 -3.14 1.99 9.36
CA PHE A 268 -2.19 1.52 8.34
C PHE A 268 -0.72 1.76 8.66
N GLY A 269 -0.39 2.38 9.79
CA GLY A 269 0.96 2.80 10.15
C GLY A 269 1.35 4.17 9.56
N PRO A 270 2.45 4.76 10.04
CA PRO A 270 2.94 6.06 9.55
C PRO A 270 3.52 5.95 8.13
N THR A 271 3.67 7.08 7.45
CA THR A 271 4.27 7.12 6.10
C THR A 271 5.77 7.37 6.17
N ARG A 272 6.49 6.97 5.12
CA ARG A 272 7.93 7.27 5.02
C ARG A 272 8.25 8.77 5.04
N TYR A 273 7.33 9.59 4.56
CA TYR A 273 7.53 11.04 4.43
C TYR A 273 7.56 11.72 5.80
N GLN A 274 6.80 11.19 6.76
CA GLN A 274 6.82 11.65 8.15
C GLN A 274 8.20 11.41 8.80
N TRP A 275 8.85 10.28 8.52
CA TRP A 275 10.24 10.04 8.95
C TRP A 275 11.24 10.95 8.23
N ASP A 276 11.17 11.02 6.90
CA ASP A 276 12.12 11.77 6.08
C ASP A 276 12.16 13.27 6.44
N GLN A 277 11.03 13.83 6.88
CA GLN A 277 10.88 15.23 7.27
C GLN A 277 10.98 15.46 8.80
N GLY A 278 11.11 14.41 9.60
CA GLY A 278 11.11 14.51 11.06
C GLY A 278 9.80 15.06 11.63
N TYR A 279 8.66 14.68 11.05
CA TYR A 279 7.32 15.19 11.38
C TYR A 279 6.99 15.03 12.87
N PHE A 280 7.06 13.80 13.38
CA PHE A 280 6.80 13.51 14.79
C PHE A 280 7.88 14.08 15.70
N GLN A 281 9.15 14.01 15.29
CA GLN A 281 10.27 14.62 15.99
C GLN A 281 10.02 16.11 16.27
N GLN A 282 9.60 16.87 15.26
CA GLN A 282 9.32 18.30 15.40
C GLN A 282 8.20 18.59 16.40
N GLU A 283 7.11 17.81 16.36
CA GLU A 283 6.01 17.96 17.33
C GLU A 283 6.45 17.62 18.75
N ILE A 284 7.24 16.56 18.94
CA ILE A 284 7.80 16.20 20.24
C ILE A 284 8.65 17.36 20.78
N TYR A 285 9.58 17.90 19.99
CA TYR A 285 10.40 19.04 20.42
C TYR A 285 9.56 20.28 20.71
N ARG A 286 8.49 20.53 19.94
CA ARG A 286 7.56 21.64 20.20
C ARG A 286 6.88 21.50 21.56
N ARG A 287 6.36 20.31 21.88
CA ARG A 287 5.72 20.03 23.18
C ARG A 287 6.69 20.14 24.36
N VAL A 288 7.90 19.57 24.22
CA VAL A 288 8.94 19.68 25.26
C VAL A 288 9.35 21.14 25.47
N SER A 289 9.57 21.90 24.38
CA SER A 289 9.96 23.31 24.46
C SER A 289 8.88 24.17 25.13
N ALA A 290 7.60 23.89 24.86
CA ALA A 290 6.49 24.55 25.55
C ALA A 290 6.48 24.25 27.06
N GLY A 291 6.67 22.99 27.45
CA GLY A 291 6.77 22.61 28.87
C GLY A 291 7.95 23.31 29.58
N LEU A 292 9.10 23.40 28.93
CA LEU A 292 10.26 24.14 29.45
C LEU A 292 9.97 25.64 29.60
N ALA A 293 9.25 26.25 28.65
CA ALA A 293 8.85 27.66 28.72
C ALA A 293 7.86 27.92 29.86
N GLU A 294 7.10 26.92 30.28
CA GLU A 294 6.25 26.93 31.48
C GLU A 294 7.03 26.63 32.78
N ASN A 295 8.36 26.73 32.76
CA ASN A 295 9.26 26.46 33.89
C ASN A 295 9.23 25.02 34.41
N GLN A 296 8.80 24.06 33.59
CA GLN A 296 8.91 22.64 33.95
C GLN A 296 10.38 22.20 33.85
N SER A 297 10.78 21.26 34.71
CA SER A 297 12.07 20.60 34.56
C SER A 297 12.12 19.76 33.28
N LEU A 298 13.34 19.45 32.82
CA LEU A 298 13.54 18.64 31.62
C LEU A 298 12.91 17.24 31.75
N SER A 299 13.01 16.64 32.94
CA SER A 299 12.40 15.33 33.23
C SER A 299 10.88 15.39 33.14
N GLU A 300 10.26 16.43 33.71
CA GLU A 300 8.81 16.63 33.66
C GLU A 300 8.33 16.85 32.23
N ALA A 301 9.02 17.72 31.48
CA ALA A 301 8.66 18.02 30.09
C ALA A 301 8.69 16.77 29.20
N TRP A 302 9.72 15.91 29.33
CA TRP A 302 9.81 14.65 28.59
C TRP A 302 8.80 13.59 29.08
N SER A 303 8.50 13.55 30.38
CA SER A 303 7.53 12.60 30.95
C SER A 303 6.10 12.81 30.46
N LYS A 304 5.79 14.01 29.94
CA LYS A 304 4.48 14.36 29.37
C LYS A 304 4.32 13.95 27.91
N ILE A 305 5.36 13.43 27.26
CA ILE A 305 5.28 12.98 25.87
C ILE A 305 4.58 11.61 25.84
N PRO A 306 3.47 11.47 25.09
CA PRO A 306 2.79 10.18 24.97
C PRO A 306 3.68 9.14 24.30
N GLU A 307 3.67 7.91 24.83
CA GLU A 307 4.45 6.81 24.24
C GLU A 307 4.05 6.54 22.79
N LYS A 308 2.75 6.61 22.45
CA LYS A 308 2.26 6.50 21.06
C LYS A 308 2.97 7.48 20.11
N LEU A 309 3.15 8.73 20.54
CA LEU A 309 3.79 9.77 19.74
C LEU A 309 5.29 9.48 19.58
N ALA A 310 5.95 9.07 20.65
CA ALA A 310 7.36 8.66 20.60
C ALA A 310 7.57 7.44 19.69
N PHE A 311 6.63 6.48 19.70
CA PHE A 311 6.69 5.27 18.90
C PHE A 311 6.50 5.55 17.40
N TYR A 312 5.70 6.53 17.01
CA TYR A 312 5.67 6.97 15.61
C TYR A 312 6.99 7.59 15.14
N ASP A 313 7.78 8.17 16.04
CA ASP A 313 9.10 8.75 15.75
C ASP A 313 10.24 7.72 15.76
N TYR A 314 9.91 6.45 15.49
CA TYR A 314 10.84 5.33 15.40
C TYR A 314 10.94 4.77 13.97
N ILE A 315 12.17 4.55 13.49
CA ILE A 315 12.40 4.13 12.11
C ILE A 315 11.90 2.71 11.80
N GLY A 316 11.76 1.83 12.81
CA GLY A 316 11.19 0.50 12.59
C GLY A 316 9.74 0.55 12.09
N ASN A 317 9.02 1.64 12.41
CA ASN A 317 7.66 1.88 11.95
C ASN A 317 7.57 2.52 10.56
N ASN A 318 8.69 2.84 9.92
CA ASN A 318 8.71 3.40 8.56
C ASN A 318 8.49 2.28 7.51
N PRO A 319 7.43 2.34 6.69
CA PRO A 319 7.09 1.29 5.74
C PRO A 319 8.13 1.10 4.61
N ALA A 320 9.04 2.06 4.43
CA ALA A 320 10.12 1.97 3.46
C ALA A 320 11.38 1.25 3.99
N LYS A 321 11.29 0.52 5.11
CA LYS A 321 12.38 -0.28 5.71
C LYS A 321 12.23 -1.79 5.54
N GLY A 322 11.11 -2.25 4.98
CA GLY A 322 10.84 -3.66 4.70
C GLY A 322 11.75 -4.26 3.62
N GLY A 323 11.55 -5.53 3.31
CA GLY A 323 12.23 -6.22 2.21
C GLY A 323 11.29 -7.19 1.52
N LEU A 324 11.43 -7.39 0.21
CA LEU A 324 10.45 -8.13 -0.61
C LEU A 324 10.13 -9.54 -0.08
N PHE A 325 11.12 -10.22 0.49
CA PHE A 325 10.98 -11.59 1.02
C PHE A 325 11.03 -11.65 2.56
N ARG A 326 10.94 -10.51 3.24
CA ARG A 326 10.76 -10.46 4.70
C ARG A 326 9.27 -10.50 4.98
N ALA A 327 8.72 -11.72 5.01
CA ALA A 327 7.30 -11.95 5.20
C ALA A 327 6.89 -11.88 6.68
N GLY A 328 5.61 -11.62 6.92
CA GLY A 328 5.00 -11.59 8.25
C GLY A 328 4.79 -10.18 8.80
N SER A 329 4.48 -10.11 10.09
CA SER A 329 4.26 -8.87 10.84
C SER A 329 5.56 -8.08 11.03
N MET A 330 5.42 -6.82 11.43
CA MET A 330 6.57 -6.01 11.84
C MET A 330 7.20 -6.58 13.11
N ASP A 331 6.38 -7.15 14.00
CA ASP A 331 6.83 -7.77 15.26
C ASP A 331 7.75 -8.97 15.05
N ASN A 332 7.59 -9.72 13.95
CA ASN A 332 8.53 -10.77 13.57
C ASN A 332 9.94 -10.24 13.23
N GLY A 333 10.04 -8.95 12.93
CA GLY A 333 11.29 -8.27 12.58
C GLY A 333 12.03 -7.74 13.80
N ASP A 334 11.48 -6.72 14.45
CA ASP A 334 12.10 -5.99 15.57
C ASP A 334 11.54 -6.37 16.96
N GLY A 335 10.54 -7.24 17.03
CA GLY A 335 9.89 -7.70 18.26
C GLY A 335 8.64 -6.90 18.63
N ILE A 336 7.94 -7.36 19.68
CA ILE A 336 6.80 -6.64 20.25
C ILE A 336 7.33 -5.52 21.16
N ALA A 337 6.84 -4.30 20.98
CA ALA A 337 7.26 -3.15 21.76
C ALA A 337 6.69 -3.23 23.19
N VAL A 338 7.54 -2.98 24.20
CA VAL A 338 7.18 -3.15 25.63
C VAL A 338 6.97 -1.82 26.35
N GLY A 339 7.76 -0.80 26.02
CA GLY A 339 7.69 0.50 26.69
C GLY A 339 8.80 1.45 26.25
N TRP A 340 8.60 2.74 26.52
CA TRP A 340 9.56 3.77 26.12
C TRP A 340 10.64 4.01 27.20
N LEU A 341 11.92 3.90 26.81
CA LEU A 341 13.07 4.12 27.72
C LEU A 341 13.40 5.60 27.97
N GLY A 342 12.54 6.52 27.52
CA GLY A 342 12.76 7.96 27.61
C GLY A 342 13.66 8.53 26.50
N HIS A 343 13.88 9.85 26.55
CA HIS A 343 14.71 10.56 25.58
C HIS A 343 16.18 10.62 26.03
N PRO A 344 17.13 10.05 25.28
CA PRO A 344 18.54 10.11 25.64
C PRO A 344 19.13 11.49 25.33
N ILE A 345 19.86 12.05 26.29
CA ILE A 345 20.62 13.30 26.11
C ILE A 345 22.10 13.00 26.22
N PHE A 346 22.81 13.16 25.11
CA PHE A 346 24.26 12.94 25.07
C PHE A 346 24.99 14.25 25.35
N ARG A 347 25.98 14.21 26.23
CA ARG A 347 26.83 15.36 26.53
C ARG A 347 28.30 15.00 26.37
N ASP A 348 29.11 15.92 25.87
CA ASP A 348 30.57 15.76 25.89
C ASP A 348 31.16 16.10 27.26
N LYS A 349 32.48 15.95 27.39
CA LYS A 349 33.22 16.22 28.64
C LYS A 349 33.11 17.67 29.11
N GLU A 350 32.74 18.60 28.23
CA GLU A 350 32.48 20.00 28.58
C GLU A 350 31.00 20.26 28.92
N GLY A 351 30.18 19.21 29.07
CA GLY A 351 28.77 19.31 29.41
C GLY A 351 27.87 19.73 28.25
N ARG A 352 28.39 19.74 27.02
CA ARG A 352 27.68 20.28 25.85
C ARG A 352 26.87 19.19 25.17
N GLU A 353 25.63 19.50 24.82
CA GLU A 353 24.74 18.53 24.18
C GLU A 353 25.19 18.13 22.77
N LEU A 354 25.01 16.85 22.45
CA LEU A 354 25.36 16.19 21.19
C LEU A 354 24.12 15.48 20.62
N PHE A 355 24.01 15.47 19.29
CA PHE A 355 22.92 14.79 18.59
C PHE A 355 23.45 13.62 17.77
N VAL A 356 22.68 12.54 17.70
CA VAL A 356 22.95 11.38 16.83
C VAL A 356 22.35 11.63 15.45
N ARG A 357 23.12 11.35 14.38
CA ARG A 357 22.58 11.41 13.02
C ARG A 357 21.55 10.31 12.82
N ARG A 358 20.29 10.70 12.58
CA ARG A 358 19.24 9.75 12.18
C ARG A 358 19.58 9.03 10.89
N MET A 359 19.19 7.76 10.83
CA MET A 359 19.34 6.91 9.65
C MET A 359 18.39 7.38 8.53
N PRO A 360 18.89 7.74 7.34
CA PRO A 360 18.03 8.01 6.19
C PRO A 360 17.42 6.71 5.66
N THR A 361 16.23 6.80 5.06
CA THR A 361 15.44 5.66 4.58
C THR A 361 16.23 4.69 3.67
N PHE A 362 17.06 5.22 2.77
CA PHE A 362 17.79 4.42 1.77
C PHE A 362 18.88 3.50 2.36
N PHE A 363 19.43 3.83 3.52
CA PHE A 363 20.53 3.07 4.09
C PHE A 363 20.03 1.81 4.80
N TRP A 364 20.75 0.70 4.65
CA TRP A 364 20.54 -0.51 5.47
C TRP A 364 21.36 -0.52 6.75
N ASN A 365 22.54 0.13 6.71
CA ASN A 365 23.42 0.35 7.85
C ASN A 365 23.89 1.81 7.84
N ILE A 366 24.05 2.42 9.03
CA ILE A 366 24.67 3.74 9.20
C ILE A 366 25.67 3.69 10.36
N SER A 367 26.81 4.35 10.20
CA SER A 367 27.76 4.53 11.29
C SER A 367 27.16 5.47 12.35
N GLY A 368 27.37 5.17 13.63
CA GLY A 368 27.00 6.08 14.72
C GLY A 368 27.85 7.35 14.65
N CYS A 369 27.24 8.48 14.33
CA CYS A 369 27.93 9.77 14.22
C CYS A 369 27.25 10.79 15.12
N PHE A 370 28.04 11.41 15.99
CA PHE A 370 27.60 12.52 16.85
C PHE A 370 27.99 13.85 16.21
N GLY A 371 27.14 14.86 16.38
CA GLY A 371 27.39 16.19 15.83
C GLY A 371 26.71 17.31 16.61
N ARG A 372 27.34 18.50 16.56
CA ARG A 372 26.75 19.79 16.97
C ARG A 372 26.16 20.57 15.78
N ARG A 373 26.83 20.50 14.62
CA ARG A 373 26.47 21.10 13.30
C ARG A 373 27.18 20.43 12.11
N ARG A 374 28.38 19.86 12.34
CA ARG A 374 29.10 18.94 11.43
C ARG A 374 29.19 17.56 12.09
N TRP A 375 29.00 16.52 11.30
CA TRP A 375 28.96 15.13 11.74
C TRP A 375 30.35 14.50 11.62
N ASN A 376 30.83 13.86 12.69
CA ASN A 376 32.04 13.04 12.64
C ASN A 376 31.64 11.56 12.68
N CYS A 377 31.92 10.85 11.58
CA CYS A 377 31.73 9.41 11.46
C CYS A 377 33.10 8.72 11.48
N LEU A 378 33.31 7.74 12.35
CA LEU A 378 34.62 7.11 12.57
C LEU A 378 34.56 5.62 12.23
N SER A 379 35.40 5.16 11.28
CA SER A 379 35.49 3.74 10.88
C SER A 379 36.91 3.15 10.90
N ARG A 380 37.96 3.93 11.17
CA ARG A 380 39.35 3.41 11.28
C ARG A 380 40.09 3.95 12.51
N CYS A 381 40.76 3.05 13.22
CA CYS A 381 41.42 3.31 14.51
C CYS A 381 42.77 4.05 14.44
N SER A 382 43.37 4.26 13.27
CA SER A 382 44.76 4.71 13.18
C SER A 382 44.99 6.22 13.36
N PHE A 383 43.94 7.06 13.26
CA PHE A 383 44.03 8.51 13.50
C PHE A 383 42.68 9.01 14.05
N LEU A 384 42.54 9.15 15.37
CA LEU A 384 41.24 9.45 16.00
C LEU A 384 41.25 10.73 16.85
N LYS A 385 40.47 11.74 16.45
CA LYS A 385 39.99 12.85 17.29
C LYS A 385 38.46 12.74 17.39
N GLY A 386 37.92 12.29 18.53
CA GLY A 386 36.46 12.20 18.77
C GLY A 386 35.92 10.84 19.26
N ARG A 387 36.71 10.06 20.00
CA ARG A 387 36.30 8.77 20.57
C ARG A 387 35.46 8.96 21.86
N ILE A 388 34.43 8.12 22.05
CA ILE A 388 33.84 7.86 23.37
C ILE A 388 34.57 6.65 23.95
N GLU A 389 35.25 6.83 25.08
CA GLU A 389 35.87 5.74 25.82
C GLU A 389 34.91 5.27 26.92
N VAL A 390 34.43 4.03 26.83
CA VAL A 390 33.58 3.43 27.86
C VAL A 390 34.48 2.73 28.86
N TRP A 391 34.59 3.30 30.06
CA TRP A 391 35.31 2.70 31.17
C TRP A 391 34.32 2.00 32.09
N CYS A 392 34.35 0.66 32.16
CA CYS A 392 33.52 -0.11 33.08
C CYS A 392 34.35 -0.53 34.29
N ARG A 393 33.93 -0.13 35.51
CA ARG A 393 34.61 -0.49 36.76
C ARG A 393 34.05 -1.81 37.27
N THR A 394 34.78 -2.91 37.09
CA THR A 394 34.44 -4.19 37.73
C THR A 394 34.89 -4.17 39.18
N SER A 395 33.98 -4.48 40.10
CA SER A 395 34.15 -4.37 41.56
C SER A 395 35.09 -5.40 42.19
N ARG A 396 35.98 -6.05 41.42
CA ARG A 396 36.89 -7.08 41.95
C ARG A 396 38.36 -6.99 41.56
N CYS A 397 38.81 -6.02 40.76
CA CYS A 397 40.25 -5.77 40.54
C CYS A 397 40.48 -4.28 40.22
N ASN A 398 41.47 -3.65 40.87
CA ASN A 398 41.97 -2.31 40.51
C ASN A 398 42.80 -2.37 39.21
N CYS A 399 42.22 -2.89 38.13
CA CYS A 399 42.81 -2.88 36.79
C CYS A 399 41.83 -2.24 35.81
N TRP A 400 42.30 -1.18 35.18
CA TRP A 400 41.64 -0.49 34.09
C TRP A 400 41.79 -1.35 32.82
N VAL A 401 40.73 -2.07 32.42
CA VAL A 401 40.74 -2.90 31.20
C VAL A 401 39.92 -2.22 30.12
N LEU A 402 40.55 -1.91 28.98
CA LEU A 402 39.88 -1.40 27.79
C LEU A 402 39.11 -2.54 27.11
N TRP A 403 37.82 -2.70 27.42
CA TRP A 403 36.98 -3.70 26.75
C TRP A 403 36.50 -3.21 25.39
N TRP A 404 36.75 -4.00 24.35
CA TRP A 404 36.08 -3.89 23.04
C TRP A 404 35.00 -4.98 22.96
N ARG A 405 33.78 -4.68 23.39
CA ARG A 405 32.60 -5.46 23.04
C ARG A 405 31.35 -4.59 23.17
N ILE A 406 30.76 -4.23 22.05
CA ILE A 406 29.31 -3.99 21.98
C ILE A 406 28.73 -5.39 21.82
N GLU A 407 28.23 -5.96 22.91
CA GLU A 407 27.51 -7.23 22.86
C GLU A 407 26.19 -7.01 22.12
N TRP A 408 26.10 -7.58 20.92
CA TRP A 408 24.83 -8.06 20.40
C TRP A 408 24.46 -9.27 21.25
N SER A 409 23.25 -9.24 21.82
CA SER A 409 22.67 -10.34 22.57
C SER A 409 22.67 -11.64 21.77
N GLU A 410 22.80 -12.72 22.52
CA GLU A 410 22.92 -14.10 22.04
C GLU A 410 21.80 -14.50 21.07
N LEU A 411 22.20 -14.85 19.85
CA LEU A 411 21.46 -15.80 19.02
C LEU A 411 22.18 -17.14 19.14
N TRP A 412 21.62 -18.03 19.94
CA TRP A 412 21.97 -19.44 19.92
C TRP A 412 21.67 -20.01 18.53
N TRP A 413 22.71 -20.27 17.75
CA TRP A 413 22.66 -21.27 16.69
C TRP A 413 23.56 -22.43 17.09
N SER A 414 22.95 -23.48 17.62
CA SER A 414 23.57 -24.79 17.79
C SER A 414 23.80 -25.38 16.39
N CYS A 415 25.03 -25.32 15.89
CA CYS A 415 25.45 -26.11 14.73
C CYS A 415 26.27 -27.30 15.22
N TYR A 416 25.61 -28.45 15.26
CA TYR A 416 26.24 -29.78 15.34
C TYR A 416 27.00 -30.01 14.03
N SER A 417 28.32 -30.20 14.09
CA SER A 417 29.08 -30.93 13.07
C SER A 417 30.45 -31.29 13.61
N GLU A 418 30.71 -32.58 13.69
CA GLU A 418 31.98 -33.19 14.06
C GLU A 418 33.14 -32.82 13.12
N LYS A 419 34.34 -32.75 13.73
CA LYS A 419 35.67 -33.13 13.24
C LYS A 419 36.08 -32.74 11.80
N ILE A 420 37.20 -32.03 11.68
CA ILE A 420 38.52 -32.62 11.34
C ILE A 420 39.60 -31.53 11.43
N CYS A 421 40.70 -31.90 12.08
CA CYS A 421 41.89 -31.11 12.35
C CYS A 421 42.79 -31.08 11.11
N TRP A 422 43.25 -29.90 10.65
CA TRP A 422 44.51 -29.76 9.89
C TRP A 422 45.20 -28.44 10.23
N THR A 423 46.37 -28.56 10.84
CA THR A 423 47.38 -27.53 11.05
C THR A 423 48.14 -27.24 9.77
N ARG A 424 48.31 -25.96 9.39
CA ARG A 424 49.60 -25.43 8.91
C ARG A 424 49.65 -23.89 8.85
N SER A 425 50.80 -23.40 9.31
CA SER A 425 51.28 -22.02 9.43
C SER A 425 51.77 -21.44 8.08
N ILE A 426 52.12 -20.14 8.09
CA ILE A 426 52.74 -19.27 7.07
C ILE A 426 51.67 -18.47 6.29
N GLY A 427 51.67 -17.14 6.14
CA GLY A 427 52.61 -16.06 6.46
C GLY A 427 52.26 -14.87 5.54
N CYS A 428 52.22 -13.65 6.08
CA CYS A 428 52.26 -12.31 5.45
C CYS A 428 51.60 -12.04 4.07
N ASN A 429 50.51 -11.24 4.14
CA ASN A 429 50.17 -10.04 3.35
C ASN A 429 50.86 -9.75 2.00
N PHE A 430 50.08 -9.74 0.92
CA PHE A 430 49.65 -8.56 0.11
C PHE A 430 49.38 -9.01 -1.34
N CYS A 431 48.12 -8.99 -1.79
CA CYS A 431 47.79 -8.51 -3.13
C CYS A 431 46.26 -8.33 -3.28
N ILE A 432 45.86 -7.11 -3.63
CA ILE A 432 44.54 -6.79 -4.14
C ILE A 432 44.42 -7.43 -5.53
N ARG A 433 43.41 -8.28 -5.74
CA ARG A 433 42.82 -8.54 -7.06
C ARG A 433 41.35 -8.92 -6.90
N SER A 434 40.49 -8.10 -7.49
CA SER A 434 39.10 -8.39 -7.76
C SER A 434 39.00 -9.65 -8.63
N CYS A 435 38.29 -10.66 -8.15
CA CYS A 435 37.79 -11.75 -8.98
C CYS A 435 36.28 -11.82 -8.83
N TYR A 436 35.60 -11.48 -9.92
CA TYR A 436 34.23 -11.91 -10.19
C TYR A 436 34.19 -13.44 -10.16
N PHE A 437 33.26 -14.01 -9.41
CA PHE A 437 32.90 -15.42 -9.52
C PHE A 437 31.44 -15.49 -9.96
N GLU A 438 31.23 -15.81 -11.24
CA GLU A 438 30.01 -16.45 -11.70
C GLU A 438 29.98 -17.87 -11.14
N ILE A 439 28.87 -18.25 -10.53
CA ILE A 439 28.58 -19.65 -10.23
C ILE A 439 27.24 -19.97 -10.88
N GLY A 440 27.32 -20.56 -12.07
CA GLY A 440 26.21 -21.28 -12.68
C GLY A 440 26.02 -22.62 -11.99
N TRP A 441 24.80 -22.90 -11.53
CA TRP A 441 24.40 -24.23 -11.11
C TRP A 441 23.50 -24.84 -12.17
N CYS A 442 24.02 -25.88 -12.81
CA CYS A 442 23.29 -26.83 -13.61
C CYS A 442 22.78 -27.92 -12.66
N PHE A 443 21.48 -28.19 -12.61
CA PHE A 443 20.98 -29.44 -12.05
C PHE A 443 19.91 -30.08 -12.93
N SER A 444 20.16 -31.37 -13.12
CA SER A 444 19.52 -32.35 -13.99
C SER A 444 18.13 -32.76 -13.50
N LEU A 445 17.22 -32.95 -14.46
CA LEU A 445 15.94 -33.62 -14.30
C LEU A 445 16.12 -35.12 -14.07
N GLN A 446 15.53 -35.69 -13.02
CA GLN A 446 14.86 -37.00 -13.14
C GLN A 446 13.83 -37.30 -12.01
N SER A 447 12.63 -37.64 -12.48
CA SER A 447 11.57 -38.48 -11.87
C SER A 447 10.53 -37.88 -10.88
N LYS A 448 9.40 -37.48 -11.48
CA LYS A 448 8.02 -37.93 -11.22
C LYS A 448 7.56 -38.16 -9.76
N ARG A 449 6.75 -37.23 -9.24
CA ARG A 449 5.39 -37.49 -8.73
C ARG A 449 4.56 -36.20 -8.76
N LEU A 450 3.45 -36.26 -9.50
CA LEU A 450 2.43 -35.22 -9.64
C LEU A 450 1.64 -35.06 -8.33
N VAL A 451 1.57 -33.83 -7.82
CA VAL A 451 0.41 -33.32 -7.09
C VAL A 451 0.16 -31.91 -7.65
N TYR A 452 -0.95 -31.74 -8.38
CA TYR A 452 -1.35 -30.46 -8.94
C TYR A 452 -2.02 -29.61 -7.86
N PHE A 453 -1.34 -28.56 -7.41
CA PHE A 453 -1.97 -27.37 -6.81
C PHE A 453 -1.81 -26.23 -7.82
N TRP A 454 -2.90 -25.83 -8.46
CA TRP A 454 -2.98 -24.62 -9.26
C TRP A 454 -3.72 -23.57 -8.45
N THR A 455 -2.96 -22.69 -7.80
CA THR A 455 -3.48 -21.44 -7.24
C THR A 455 -3.04 -20.28 -8.13
N CYS A 456 -4.03 -19.47 -8.52
CA CYS A 456 -3.90 -18.30 -9.39
C CYS A 456 -2.86 -17.30 -8.87
N PHE A 457 -1.70 -17.27 -9.51
CA PHE A 457 -0.74 -16.16 -9.43
C PHE A 457 -0.99 -15.21 -10.62
N VAL A 458 -1.89 -14.25 -10.45
CA VAL A 458 -1.97 -13.05 -11.29
C VAL A 458 -1.92 -11.84 -10.37
N CYS A 459 -0.74 -11.55 -9.83
CA CYS A 459 -0.43 -10.26 -9.22
C CYS A 459 1.08 -9.92 -9.13
N SER A 460 1.96 -10.58 -9.90
CA SER A 460 3.41 -10.30 -9.79
C SER A 460 4.18 -10.49 -11.10
N ALA A 461 3.67 -9.94 -12.20
CA ALA A 461 4.43 -9.86 -13.43
C ALA A 461 4.07 -8.60 -14.23
N LEU A 462 4.58 -7.45 -13.80
CA LEU A 462 4.77 -6.24 -14.62
C LEU A 462 5.66 -5.23 -13.88
N LEU A 463 6.86 -5.68 -13.49
CA LEU A 463 7.99 -4.80 -13.20
C LEU A 463 9.19 -5.25 -14.03
N LEU A 464 9.10 -5.01 -15.34
CA LEU A 464 10.28 -4.94 -16.17
C LEU A 464 10.21 -3.68 -17.03
N ARG A 465 11.18 -2.80 -16.76
CA ARG A 465 11.64 -1.68 -17.59
C ARG A 465 10.65 -0.55 -17.86
N THR A 466 10.83 0.54 -17.09
CA THR A 466 11.13 1.85 -17.68
C THR A 466 11.84 2.72 -16.64
N HIS A 467 13.16 2.85 -16.79
CA HIS A 467 13.85 4.06 -16.38
C HIS A 467 13.35 5.19 -17.29
N LEU A 468 12.70 6.21 -16.74
CA LEU A 468 12.67 7.56 -17.30
C LEU A 468 12.18 8.51 -16.20
N ALA A 469 13.12 9.28 -15.68
CA ALA A 469 12.89 10.37 -14.75
C ALA A 469 12.09 11.48 -15.44
N TRP A 470 10.93 11.85 -14.90
CA TRP A 470 10.21 13.05 -15.31
C TRP A 470 9.85 13.87 -14.08
N CYS A 471 10.66 14.91 -13.84
CA CYS A 471 10.32 16.04 -12.98
C CYS A 471 9.26 16.88 -13.70
N TYR A 472 8.17 17.21 -13.02
CA TYR A 472 7.33 18.34 -13.40
C TYR A 472 7.14 19.28 -12.22
N ASN A 473 7.75 20.45 -12.34
CA ASN A 473 7.38 21.65 -11.60
C ASN A 473 6.17 22.30 -12.27
N LEU A 474 5.24 22.73 -11.43
CA LEU A 474 4.09 23.56 -11.73
C LEU A 474 4.50 25.02 -11.96
N VAL A 475 3.66 25.73 -12.74
CA VAL A 475 3.23 27.17 -12.66
C VAL A 475 3.11 27.81 -14.07
N PRO A 476 2.10 28.67 -14.33
CA PRO A 476 1.30 28.65 -15.55
C PRO A 476 1.44 29.88 -16.47
N GLY A 477 0.86 29.78 -17.69
CA GLY A 477 0.22 30.91 -18.38
C GLY A 477 0.91 31.45 -19.64
N CYS A 478 0.05 31.76 -20.63
CA CYS A 478 0.23 32.60 -21.83
C CYS A 478 0.56 31.90 -23.17
N PHE A 479 -0.46 31.92 -24.04
CA PHE A 479 -0.40 31.73 -25.50
C PHE A 479 0.35 32.89 -26.17
N CYS A 480 1.29 32.60 -27.09
CA CYS A 480 1.41 33.33 -28.37
C CYS A 480 2.33 32.62 -29.39
N TRP A 481 2.15 33.02 -30.65
CA TRP A 481 2.53 32.45 -31.94
C TRP A 481 4.03 32.25 -32.29
N TYR A 482 4.24 31.27 -33.18
CA TYR A 482 5.13 31.25 -34.37
C TYR A 482 6.39 32.14 -34.42
N CYS A 483 7.57 31.53 -34.60
CA CYS A 483 8.37 31.56 -35.84
C CYS A 483 9.79 30.95 -35.62
N PRO A 484 10.28 30.02 -36.46
CA PRO A 484 11.61 29.43 -36.36
C PRO A 484 12.61 30.15 -37.29
N ARG A 485 13.85 30.41 -36.85
CA ARG A 485 14.99 30.64 -37.76
C ARG A 485 16.35 30.65 -37.08
N PHE A 486 17.33 30.18 -37.87
CA PHE A 486 18.80 30.15 -37.70
C PHE A 486 19.35 29.03 -36.81
N GLY A 487 20.25 28.14 -37.25
CA GLY A 487 20.94 28.00 -38.54
C GLY A 487 22.38 27.50 -38.32
N CYS A 488 22.76 26.43 -39.04
CA CYS A 488 24.12 26.00 -39.43
C CYS A 488 25.12 25.62 -38.31
N SER A 489 26.06 24.68 -38.46
CA SER A 489 26.42 23.71 -39.51
C SER A 489 27.63 22.88 -39.00
N SER A 490 27.88 21.73 -39.65
CA SER A 490 29.07 20.83 -39.70
C SER A 490 28.64 19.38 -39.40
N GLY A 491 28.45 18.48 -40.39
CA GLY A 491 29.44 17.95 -41.35
C GLY A 491 30.31 16.93 -40.60
N ILE A 492 30.44 15.64 -40.93
CA ILE A 492 30.94 14.95 -42.13
C ILE A 492 30.60 13.44 -41.87
N TRP A 493 30.03 12.60 -42.75
CA TRP A 493 30.65 11.89 -43.88
C TRP A 493 29.56 11.25 -44.79
N SER A 494 29.77 11.44 -46.09
CA SER A 494 29.12 10.85 -47.29
C SER A 494 29.45 9.34 -47.43
N ILE A 495 28.78 8.47 -48.20
CA ILE A 495 28.39 8.47 -49.63
C ILE A 495 27.33 7.35 -49.86
N PRO A 496 26.28 7.56 -50.67
CA PRO A 496 25.60 6.48 -51.41
C PRO A 496 25.86 6.59 -52.93
N LYS A 497 26.05 5.44 -53.61
CA LYS A 497 26.17 5.34 -55.07
C LYS A 497 24.94 4.66 -55.66
N ASN A 498 24.38 5.33 -56.68
CA ASN A 498 23.70 4.78 -57.87
C ASN A 498 22.27 4.25 -57.64
N TRP A 499 21.28 4.42 -58.52
CA TRP A 499 21.19 4.97 -59.88
C TRP A 499 19.70 5.24 -60.19
N ARG A 500 19.44 6.16 -61.13
CA ARG A 500 18.11 6.56 -61.63
C ARG A 500 17.49 5.51 -62.58
N SER A 501 16.23 5.81 -62.94
CA SER A 501 15.45 5.36 -64.11
C SER A 501 14.42 4.25 -63.77
N ASN A 502 13.18 4.23 -64.27
CA ASN A 502 12.53 5.00 -65.32
C ASN A 502 10.99 4.81 -65.24
N TYR A 503 10.29 5.59 -66.08
CA TYR A 503 8.90 5.45 -66.58
C TYR A 503 7.74 6.25 -65.95
N LYS A 504 7.43 7.33 -66.66
CA LYS A 504 6.10 7.94 -66.85
C LYS A 504 5.41 7.31 -68.09
N LYS A 505 4.10 7.10 -67.99
CA LYS A 505 3.00 7.02 -69.00
C LYS A 505 1.95 6.04 -68.42
N THR A 506 0.63 6.25 -68.42
CA THR A 506 -0.26 7.09 -69.22
C THR A 506 -1.61 7.21 -68.48
N SER A 507 -2.34 8.28 -68.78
CA SER A 507 -3.73 8.56 -68.43
C SER A 507 -4.75 7.77 -69.26
N SER A 508 -5.87 7.39 -68.64
CA SER A 508 -7.25 7.51 -69.15
C SER A 508 -8.21 7.39 -67.98
#